data_AF-A0A0X8CL47-F1
#
_entry.id   AF-A0A0X8CL47-F1
#
_cell.length_a   1.000
_cell.length_b   1.000
_cell.length_c   1.000
_cell.angle_alpha   90.00
_cell.angle_beta   90.00
_cell.angle_gamma   90.00
#
_symmetry.space_group_name_H-M   'P 1'
#
loop_
_entity.id
_entity.type
_entity.pdbx_description
1 polymer ?
#
loop_
_entity_poly.entity_id
_entity_poly.type
_entity_poly.pdbx_seq_one_letter_code
_entity_poly.pdbx_strand_id
1 'polypeptide(L)' 'MAFTRSLPNDLTPEQRHVIELAFNNAVRKLALVDRDEPLCDSLAKAMIDLSRRGVTDALALSELTIRRIRASRQ' A
#
# COMPACT_ATOMS: atom_id res chain seq x y z
N MET A 1 -8.65 8.64 -9.50
CA MET A 1 -8.08 9.12 -8.22
C MET A 1 -8.92 8.63 -7.04
N ALA A 2 -9.03 7.30 -6.82
CA ALA A 2 -9.89 6.74 -5.77
C ALA A 2 -9.14 6.36 -4.49
N PHE A 3 -7.85 6.07 -4.59
CA PHE A 3 -7.02 5.56 -3.49
C PHE A 3 -6.73 6.60 -2.40
N THR A 4 -6.54 7.87 -2.79
CA THR A 4 -6.26 8.94 -1.83
C THR A 4 -7.43 9.24 -0.89
N ARG A 5 -8.65 8.75 -1.20
CA ARG A 5 -9.84 8.94 -0.36
C ARG A 5 -9.92 7.97 0.83
N SER A 6 -9.23 6.82 0.76
CA SER A 6 -9.20 5.83 1.86
C SER A 6 -8.01 5.99 2.80
N LEU A 7 -7.10 6.93 2.51
CA LEU A 7 -5.96 7.23 3.36
C LEU A 7 -6.40 8.08 4.56
N PRO A 8 -5.91 7.78 5.79
CA PRO A 8 -6.20 8.61 6.95
C PRO A 8 -5.76 10.06 6.73
N ASN A 9 -6.51 11.00 7.31
CA ASN A 9 -6.20 12.43 7.23
C ASN A 9 -4.97 12.84 8.05
N ASP A 10 -4.51 11.99 8.96
CA ASP A 10 -3.31 12.22 9.79
C ASP A 10 -1.98 11.96 9.06
N LEU A 11 -2.01 11.63 7.77
CA LEU A 11 -0.80 11.42 6.98
C LEU A 11 -0.32 12.74 6.37
N THR A 12 0.97 13.03 6.48
CA THR A 12 1.55 14.20 5.80
C THR A 12 1.46 14.03 4.28
N PRO A 13 1.53 15.13 3.51
CA PRO A 13 1.54 15.07 2.05
C PRO A 13 2.66 14.17 1.51
N GLU A 14 3.85 14.19 2.13
CA GLU A 14 4.96 13.32 1.76
C GLU A 14 4.61 11.85 2.01
N GLN A 15 4.04 11.52 3.17
CA GLN A 15 3.63 10.14 3.48
C GLN A 15 2.55 9.64 2.52
N ARG A 16 1.57 10.48 2.17
CA ARG A 16 0.56 10.13 1.15
C ARG A 16 1.21 9.82 -0.18
N HIS A 17 2.16 10.66 -0.61
CA HIS A 17 2.85 10.46 -1.89
C HIS A 17 3.68 9.16 -1.90
N VAL A 18 4.39 8.87 -0.81
CA VAL A 18 5.13 7.62 -0.60
C VAL A 18 4.21 6.41 -0.67
N ILE A 19 3.09 6.43 0.05
CA ILE A 19 2.13 5.32 0.07
C ILE A 19 1.50 5.12 -1.31
N GLU A 20 1.17 6.21 -2.02
CA GLU A 20 0.60 6.14 -3.37
C GLU A 20 1.59 5.54 -4.39
N LEU A 21 2.87 5.91 -4.31
CA LEU A 21 3.94 5.30 -5.10
C LEU A 21 4.13 3.82 -4.76
N ALA A 22 4.18 3.49 -3.47
CA ALA A 22 4.30 2.12 -3.00
C ALA A 22 3.15 1.25 -3.50
N PHE A 23 1.92 1.77 -3.40
CA PHE A 23 0.70 1.10 -3.82
C PHE A 23 0.69 0.84 -5.33
N ASN A 24 0.96 1.86 -6.15
CA ASN A 24 1.05 1.67 -7.60
C ASN A 24 2.12 0.64 -7.99
N ASN A 25 3.26 0.63 -7.29
CA ASN A 25 4.32 -0.35 -7.51
C ASN A 25 3.88 -1.77 -7.12
N ALA A 26 3.17 -1.91 -5.98
CA ALA A 26 2.67 -3.20 -5.51
C ALA A 26 1.60 -3.79 -6.42
N VAL A 27 0.63 -2.97 -6.86
CA VAL A 27 -0.42 -3.36 -7.82
C VAL A 27 0.21 -3.83 -9.13
N ARG A 28 1.21 -3.10 -9.66
CA ARG A 28 1.99 -3.52 -10.83
C ARG A 28 2.71 -4.86 -10.61
N LYS A 29 3.41 -5.02 -9.49
CA LYS A 29 4.16 -6.26 -9.17
C LYS A 29 3.25 -7.47 -8.96
N LEU A 30 2.03 -7.26 -8.49
CA LEU A 30 1.03 -8.30 -8.28
C LEU A 30 0.19 -8.57 -9.53
N ALA A 31 0.43 -7.83 -10.63
CA ALA A 31 -0.39 -7.88 -11.85
C ALA A 31 -1.90 -7.75 -11.56
N LEU A 32 -2.24 -6.97 -10.52
CA LEU A 32 -3.62 -6.65 -10.19
C LEU A 32 -4.13 -5.69 -11.25
N VAL A 33 -4.77 -6.25 -12.28
CA VAL A 33 -5.38 -5.50 -13.37
C VAL A 33 -6.60 -4.73 -12.84
N ASP A 34 -7.32 -5.32 -11.88
CA ASP A 34 -8.48 -4.71 -11.23
C ASP A 34 -8.15 -4.17 -9.85
N ARG A 35 -8.47 -2.88 -9.66
CA ARG A 35 -8.28 -2.15 -8.39
C ARG A 35 -9.40 -2.40 -7.38
N ASP A 36 -10.43 -3.15 -7.79
CA ASP A 36 -11.60 -3.52 -6.98
C ASP A 36 -11.44 -4.89 -6.29
N GLU A 37 -10.31 -5.58 -6.51
CA GLU A 37 -10.06 -6.81 -5.79
C GLU A 37 -9.91 -6.54 -4.28
N PRO A 38 -10.43 -7.40 -3.40
CA PRO A 38 -10.24 -7.30 -1.94
C PRO A 38 -8.76 -7.32 -1.51
N LEU A 39 -7.86 -7.68 -2.44
CA LEU A 39 -6.43 -7.52 -2.28
C LEU A 39 -5.99 -6.05 -2.21
N CYS A 40 -6.61 -5.14 -2.98
CA CYS A 40 -6.27 -3.71 -2.96
C CYS A 40 -6.58 -3.07 -1.61
N ASP A 41 -7.72 -3.38 -1.00
CA ASP A 41 -8.02 -2.92 0.37
C ASP A 41 -7.03 -3.49 1.40
N SER A 42 -6.65 -4.76 1.24
CA SER A 42 -5.66 -5.40 2.10
C SER A 42 -4.27 -4.76 1.96
N LEU A 43 -3.86 -4.43 0.73
CA LEU A 43 -2.62 -3.70 0.43
C LEU A 43 -2.64 -2.30 1.07
N ALA A 44 -3.72 -1.54 0.87
CA ALA A 44 -3.88 -0.21 1.42
C ALA A 44 -3.74 -0.22 2.95
N LYS A 45 -4.45 -1.13 3.61
CA LYS A 45 -4.48 -1.25 5.07
C LYS A 45 -3.12 -1.63 5.64
N ALA A 46 -2.41 -2.55 4.99
CA ALA A 46 -1.06 -2.95 5.38
C ALA A 46 -0.03 -1.83 5.17
N MET A 47 -0.14 -1.06 4.09
CA MET A 47 0.73 0.10 3.85
C MET A 47 0.52 1.21 4.88
N ILE A 48 -0.74 1.47 5.26
CA ILE A 48 -1.05 2.43 6.33
C ILE A 48 -0.45 1.95 7.66
N ASP A 49 -0.56 0.67 7.99
CA ASP A 49 0.01 0.12 9.23
C ASP A 49 1.54 0.24 9.27
N LEU A 50 2.21 -0.08 8.17
CA LEU A 50 3.66 0.06 8.04
C LEU A 50 4.11 1.54 8.07
N SER A 51 3.35 2.43 7.45
CA SER A 51 3.62 3.88 7.50
C SER A 51 3.48 4.41 8.94
N ARG A 52 2.46 3.95 9.68
CA ARG A 52 2.28 4.25 11.11
C ARG A 52 3.40 3.73 11.99
N ARG A 53 4.04 2.63 11.61
CA ARG A 53 5.24 2.09 12.29
C ARG A 53 6.51 2.90 12.00
N GLY A 54 6.42 3.94 11.16
CA GLY A 54 7.55 4.80 10.81
C GLY A 54 8.26 4.42 9.53
N VAL A 55 7.72 3.49 8.73
CA VAL A 55 8.29 3.17 7.40
C VAL A 55 7.91 4.28 6.42
N THR A 56 8.89 5.11 6.06
CA THR A 56 8.72 6.24 5.12
C THR A 56 9.27 5.95 3.72
N ASP A 57 9.82 4.76 3.49
CA ASP A 57 10.35 4.35 2.20
C ASP A 57 9.28 3.61 1.37
N ALA A 58 8.99 4.12 0.17
CA ALA A 58 7.95 3.59 -0.70
C ALA A 58 8.28 2.18 -1.23
N LEU A 59 9.56 1.91 -1.49
CA LEU A 59 10.03 0.61 -1.96
C LEU A 59 9.91 -0.42 -0.83
N ALA A 60 10.37 -0.08 0.37
CA ALA A 60 10.25 -0.92 1.55
C ALA A 60 8.78 -1.21 1.88
N LEU A 61 7.91 -0.19 1.84
CA LEU A 61 6.46 -0.34 2.01
C LEU A 61 5.88 -1.33 1.00
N SER A 62 6.22 -1.18 -0.28
CA SER A 62 5.73 -2.08 -1.33
C SER A 62 6.19 -3.53 -1.11
N GLU A 63 7.46 -3.75 -0.80
CA GLU A 63 8.00 -5.10 -0.63
C GLU A 63 7.48 -5.78 0.63
N LEU A 64 7.47 -5.09 1.76
CA LEU A 64 6.95 -5.62 3.02
C LEU A 64 5.47 -5.97 2.88
N THR A 65 4.71 -5.11 2.22
CA THR A 65 3.29 -5.35 1.95
C THR A 65 3.09 -6.56 1.04
N ILE A 66 3.81 -6.66 -0.08
CA ILE A 66 3.73 -7.82 -0.99
C ILE A 66 4.14 -9.11 -0.27
N ARG A 67 5.22 -9.08 0.51
CA ARG A 67 5.66 -10.23 1.31
C ARG A 67 4.58 -10.65 2.31
N ARG A 68 3.95 -9.69 3.00
CA ARG A 68 2.85 -9.93 3.95
C ARG A 68 1.65 -10.60 3.27
N ILE A 69 1.22 -10.09 2.12
CA ILE A 69 0.09 -10.63 1.34
C ILE A 69 0.42 -12.02 0.80
N ARG A 70 1.63 -12.23 0.26
CA ARG A 70 2.09 -13.56 -0.20
C ARG A 70 2.16 -14.57 0.95
N ALA A 71 2.65 -14.16 2.12
CA ALA A 71 2.72 -15.02 3.30
C ALA A 71 1.33 -15.35 3.89
N SER A 72 0.34 -14.48 3.72
CA SER A 72 -1.05 -14.75 4.15
C SER A 72 -1.82 -15.66 3.19
N ARG A 73 -1.24 -15.98 2.02
CA ARG A 73 -1.82 -16.89 1.01
C ARG A 73 -1.28 -18.32 1.09
N GLN A 74 -0.43 -18.63 2.08
CA GLN A 74 0.23 -19.93 2.25
C GLN A 74 -0.42 -20.76 3.36
#